data_AF-A0A2K4K982-F1
#
_entry.id   AF-A0A2K4K982-F1
#
_cell.length_a   1.000
_cell.length_b   1.000
_cell.length_c   1.000
_cell.angle_alpha   90.00
_cell.angle_beta   90.00
_cell.angle_gamma   90.00
#
_symmetry.space_group_name_H-M   'P 1'
#
loop_
_entity.id
_entity.type
_entity.pdbx_description
1 polymer ?
#
loop_
_entity_poly.entity_id
_entity_poly.type
_entity_poly.pdbx_seq_one_letter_code
_entity_poly.pdbx_strand_id
1 'polypeptide(L)' 'MAHTRGLRVRYRTPLTAMLGAQHFIGGERGLAFTLNDSTGVTALWADPTPELDRVPNYPLGEGHPGAMYLQPKGKR' A
#
# COMPACT_ATOMS: atom_id res chain seq x y z
N MET A 1 -12.68 -3.33 -24.12
CA MET A 1 -12.79 -2.76 -22.76
C MET A 1 -11.38 -2.69 -22.20
N ALA A 2 -10.91 -1.52 -21.76
CA ALA A 2 -9.57 -1.43 -21.15
C ALA A 2 -9.62 -2.06 -19.75
N HIS A 3 -8.75 -3.04 -19.50
CA HIS A 3 -8.70 -3.69 -18.19
C HIS A 3 -7.80 -2.87 -17.27
N THR A 4 -8.40 -2.11 -16.36
CA THR A 4 -7.62 -1.44 -15.31
C THR A 4 -7.36 -2.42 -14.16
N ARG A 5 -6.08 -2.68 -13.86
CA ARG A 5 -5.68 -3.41 -12.65
C ARG A 5 -5.11 -2.45 -11.62
N GLY A 6 -5.30 -2.76 -10.34
CA GLY A 6 -4.82 -1.92 -9.25
C GLY A 6 -3.98 -2.70 -8.24
N LEU A 7 -2.99 -2.04 -7.68
CA LEU A 7 -2.20 -2.50 -6.53
C LEU A 7 -2.07 -1.35 -5.54
N ARG A 8 -2.20 -1.62 -4.26
CA ARG A 8 -1.90 -0.65 -3.20
C ARG A 8 -0.82 -1.17 -2.29
N VAL A 9 0.21 -0.36 -2.09
CA VAL A 9 1.34 -0.65 -1.21
C VAL A 9 1.24 0.24 0.02
N ARG A 10 1.21 -0.38 1.19
CA ARG A 10 1.25 0.30 2.49
C ARG A 10 2.54 -0.06 3.18
N TYR A 11 3.52 0.83 3.06
CA TYR A 11 4.84 0.66 3.62
C TYR A 11 5.23 1.87 4.46
N ARG A 12 5.89 1.61 5.59
CA ARG A 12 6.54 2.62 6.41
C ARG A 12 8.04 2.41 6.31
N THR A 13 8.79 3.50 6.19
CA THR A 13 10.25 3.39 6.33
C THR A 13 10.57 2.90 7.74
N PRO A 14 11.73 2.25 7.96
CA PRO A 14 12.11 1.81 9.29
C PRO A 14 12.10 2.98 10.29
N LEU A 15 12.55 4.16 9.85
CA LEU A 15 12.52 5.38 10.65
C LEU A 15 11.09 5.79 11.05
N THR A 16 10.15 5.86 10.11
CA THR A 16 8.77 6.26 10.45
C THR A 16 8.06 5.18 11.28
N ALA A 17 8.37 3.91 11.06
CA ALA A 17 7.87 2.81 11.88
C ALA A 17 8.41 2.84 13.32
N MET A 18 9.69 3.19 13.51
CA MET A 18 10.33 3.35 14.83
C MET A 18 9.77 4.54 15.61
N LEU A 19 9.44 5.63 14.90
CA LEU A 19 8.84 6.84 15.49
C LEU A 19 7.33 6.70 15.76
N GLY A 20 6.73 5.52 15.52
CA GLY A 20 5.31 5.29 15.78
C GLY A 20 4.37 6.01 14.82
N ALA A 21 4.86 6.45 13.65
CA ALA A 21 4.02 7.12 12.67
C ALA A 21 2.88 6.21 12.19
N GLN A 22 1.67 6.77 12.17
CA GLN A 22 0.46 6.08 11.72
C GLN A 22 0.27 6.11 10.20
N HIS A 23 1.13 6.85 9.48
CA HIS A 23 0.98 7.15 8.06
C HIS A 23 1.94 6.29 7.23
N PHE A 24 1.54 5.93 6.02
CA PHE A 24 2.40 5.23 5.05
C PHE A 24 3.08 6.23 4.11
N ILE A 25 4.07 5.75 3.35
CA ILE A 25 4.47 6.44 2.12
C ILE A 25 3.23 6.55 1.21
N GLY A 26 2.94 7.74 0.70
CA GLY A 26 1.70 8.01 -0.02
C GLY A 26 0.49 8.35 0.88
N GLY A 27 0.71 8.65 2.16
CA GLY A 27 -0.34 9.12 3.08
C GLY A 27 -1.07 7.99 3.83
N GLU A 28 -2.21 8.30 4.44
CA GLU A 28 -2.95 7.35 5.29
C GLU A 28 -3.43 6.11 4.55
N ARG A 29 -3.72 6.25 3.25
CA ARG A 29 -4.18 5.16 2.40
C ARG A 29 -3.02 4.36 1.78
N GLY A 30 -1.79 4.85 1.87
CA GLY A 30 -0.64 4.32 1.14
C GLY A 30 -0.62 4.72 -0.33
N LEU A 31 0.33 4.17 -1.06
CA LEU A 31 0.55 4.47 -2.47
C LEU A 31 -0.21 3.45 -3.33
N ALA A 32 -1.12 3.93 -4.18
CA ALA A 32 -1.82 3.10 -5.13
C ALA A 32 -1.21 3.23 -6.53
N PHE A 33 -1.19 2.13 -7.26
CA PHE A 33 -0.78 2.05 -8.65
C PHE A 33 -1.94 1.49 -9.46
N THR A 34 -2.32 2.19 -10.51
CA THR A 34 -3.26 1.68 -11.52
C THR A 34 -2.48 1.39 -12.80
N LEU A 35 -2.74 0.23 -13.38
CA LEU A 35 -2.21 -0.19 -14.68
C LEU A 35 -3.36 -0.17 -15.67
N ASN A 36 -3.18 0.57 -16.75
CA ASN A 36 -4.10 0.63 -17.89
C ASN A 36 -3.29 0.45 -19.18
N ASP A 37 -3.81 -0.35 -20.10
CA ASP A 37 -3.15 -0.66 -21.38
C ASP A 37 -2.85 0.58 -22.24
N SER A 38 -3.63 1.67 -22.09
CA SER A 38 -3.45 2.91 -22.86
C SER A 38 -2.60 3.98 -22.18
N THR A 39 -2.63 4.05 -20.84
CA THR A 39 -1.90 5.09 -20.09
C THR A 39 -0.69 4.56 -19.33
N GLY A 40 -0.47 3.24 -19.33
CA GLY A 40 0.59 2.60 -18.55
C GLY A 40 0.29 2.62 -17.05
N VAL A 41 1.32 2.84 -16.25
CA VAL A 41 1.23 2.87 -14.78
C VAL A 41 1.05 4.29 -14.28
N THR A 42 -0.01 4.53 -13.51
CA THR A 42 -0.24 5.80 -12.80
C THR A 42 -0.12 5.57 -11.30
N ALA A 43 0.66 6.42 -10.63
CA ALA A 43 0.78 6.44 -9.17
C ALA A 43 -0.21 7.45 -8.56
N LEU A 44 -1.01 7.00 -7.60
CA LEU A 44 -2.02 7.79 -6.90
C LEU A 44 -1.62 7.90 -5.42
N TRP A 45 -1.51 9.15 -4.96
CA TRP A 45 -0.99 9.48 -3.63
C TRP A 45 -2.14 9.89 -2.73
N ALA A 46 -2.42 9.09 -1.70
CA ALA A 46 -3.53 9.29 -0.75
C ALA A 46 -4.94 9.38 -1.37
N ASP A 47 -5.08 9.22 -2.68
CA ASP A 47 -6.37 9.29 -3.36
C ASP A 47 -7.27 8.08 -2.99
N PRO A 48 -8.59 8.31 -2.89
CA PRO A 48 -9.56 7.22 -2.83
C PRO A 48 -9.45 6.34 -4.08
N THR A 49 -9.40 5.02 -3.89
CA THR A 49 -9.44 4.04 -4.98
C THR A 49 -10.47 2.98 -4.58
N PRO A 50 -11.77 3.17 -4.92
CA PRO A 50 -12.87 2.42 -4.33
C PRO A 50 -12.74 0.90 -4.45
N GLU A 51 -12.21 0.40 -5.56
CA GLU A 51 -11.99 -1.04 -5.75
C GLU A 51 -10.91 -1.55 -4.78
N LEU A 52 -9.78 -0.85 -4.66
CA LEU A 52 -8.68 -1.23 -3.75
C LEU A 52 -8.95 -0.88 -2.28
N ASP A 53 -9.97 -0.07 -1.99
CA ASP A 53 -10.43 0.19 -0.62
C ASP A 53 -11.17 -1.03 -0.05
N ARG A 54 -11.69 -1.92 -0.91
CA ARG A 54 -12.52 -3.09 -0.52
C ARG A 54 -11.77 -4.42 -0.50
N VAL A 55 -10.55 -4.47 -1.03
CA VAL A 55 -9.77 -5.71 -1.09
C VAL A 55 -9.06 -6.00 0.24
N PRO A 56 -8.86 -7.29 0.59
CA PRO A 56 -8.08 -7.67 1.77
C PRO A 56 -6.63 -7.16 1.71
N ASN A 57 -6.05 -6.92 2.88
CA ASN A 57 -4.63 -6.62 3.01
C ASN A 57 -3.84 -7.91 3.17
N TYR A 58 -2.78 -8.06 2.38
CA TYR A 58 -1.86 -9.19 2.49
C TYR A 58 -0.55 -8.71 3.13
N PRO A 59 -0.17 -9.22 4.31
CA PRO A 59 1.09 -8.83 4.95
C PRO A 59 2.28 -9.25 4.09
N LEU A 60 3.24 -8.36 3.92
CA LEU A 60 4.49 -8.68 3.23
C LEU A 60 5.44 -9.41 4.18
N GLY A 61 5.99 -10.54 3.73
CA GLY A 61 6.99 -11.30 4.49
C GLY A 61 6.44 -11.96 5.76
N GLU A 62 5.16 -12.31 5.80
CA GLU A 62 4.60 -13.12 6.89
C GLU A 62 5.45 -14.39 7.10
N GLY A 63 5.77 -14.70 8.36
CA GLY A 63 6.63 -15.82 8.73
C GLY A 63 8.14 -15.64 8.51
N HIS A 64 8.61 -14.50 7.97
CA HIS A 64 10.02 -14.27 7.71
C HIS A 64 10.70 -13.41 8.80
N PRO A 65 11.89 -13.80 9.32
CA PRO A 65 12.65 -12.97 10.25
C PRO A 65 12.93 -11.57 9.67
N GLY A 66 12.72 -10.53 10.47
CA GLY A 66 12.99 -9.13 10.06
C GLY A 66 11.88 -8.48 9.21
N ALA A 67 10.82 -9.19 8.82
CA ALA A 67 9.72 -8.62 8.03
C ALA A 67 8.80 -7.65 8.80
N MET A 68 9.03 -7.43 10.11
CA MET A 68 8.21 -6.55 10.94
C MET A 68 8.09 -5.11 10.43
N TYR A 69 9.09 -4.62 9.68
CA TYR A 69 9.07 -3.29 9.06
C TYR A 69 8.26 -3.24 7.76
N LEU A 70 8.04 -4.40 7.13
CA LEU A 70 7.24 -4.56 5.92
C LEU A 70 5.75 -4.75 6.23
N GLN A 71 5.42 -5.00 7.49
CA GLN A 71 4.03 -5.15 7.90
C GLN A 71 3.41 -3.78 8.20
N PRO A 72 2.32 -3.40 7.49
CA PRO A 72 1.50 -2.30 7.93
C PRO A 72 0.89 -2.72 9.29
N LYS A 73 1.43 -2.24 10.41
CA LYS A 73 0.86 -2.47 11.76
C LYS A 73 -0.63 -2.14 11.70
N GLY A 74 -1.47 -3.16 11.63
CA GLY A 74 -2.88 -3.09 11.92
C GLY A 74 -3.06 -3.19 13.43
N LYS A 75 -4.02 -2.43 13.96
CA LYS A 75 -4.44 -2.53 15.35
C LYS A 75 -4.77 -3.98 15.70
N ARG A 76 -4.24 -4.44 16.84
CA ARG A 76 -4.87 -5.50 17.62
C ARG A 76 -6.05 -4.91 18.36
#